data_AF-A0AAW5R170-F1
#
_entry.id   AF-A0AAW5R170-F1
#
_cell.length_a   1.000
_cell.length_b   1.000
_cell.length_c   1.000
_cell.angle_alpha   90.00
_cell.angle_beta   90.00
_cell.angle_gamma   90.00
#
_symmetry.space_group_name_H-M   'P 1'
#
loop_
_entity.id
_entity.type
_entity.pdbx_description
1 polymer ?
#
loop_
_entity_poly.entity_id
_entity_poly.type
_entity_poly.pdbx_seq_one_letter_code
_entity_poly.pdbx_strand_id
1 'polypeptide(L)' 'MAPSWFQILIVIVLLVLLFGRGKISDLMGDVAKGIKSFKKGMSEDETAADEDKSKTIEHQASETVESPTKETSGAKKAS' A
#
# COMPACT_ATOMS: atom_id res chain seq x y z
N MET A 1 -5.69 -33.45 12.12
CA MET A 1 -5.97 -32.77 10.84
C MET A 1 -5.60 -31.31 10.98
N ALA A 2 -4.48 -30.87 10.39
CA ALA A 2 -4.21 -29.44 10.26
C ALA A 2 -5.15 -28.86 9.18
N PRO A 3 -5.65 -27.63 9.37
CA PRO A 3 -6.44 -26.99 8.33
C PRO A 3 -5.59 -26.87 7.06
N SER A 4 -6.19 -27.29 5.96
CA SER A 4 -5.57 -27.26 4.64
C SER A 4 -5.35 -25.80 4.22
N TRP A 5 -4.27 -25.51 3.49
CA TRP A 5 -3.93 -24.14 3.07
C TRP A 5 -5.09 -23.42 2.35
N PHE A 6 -5.92 -24.17 1.62
CA PHE A 6 -7.12 -23.63 0.97
C PHE A 6 -8.15 -23.04 1.96
N GLN A 7 -8.32 -23.65 3.13
CA GLN A 7 -9.26 -23.15 4.15
C GLN A 7 -8.77 -21.81 4.71
N ILE A 8 -7.46 -21.67 4.92
CA ILE A 8 -6.85 -20.43 5.42
C ILE A 8 -7.06 -19.30 4.39
N LEU A 9 -6.84 -19.55 3.10
CA LEU A 9 -7.08 -18.55 2.05
C LEU A 9 -8.54 -18.08 2.01
N ILE A 10 -9.50 -19.01 2.10
CA ILE A 10 -10.93 -18.68 2.09
C ILE A 10 -11.30 -17.76 3.27
N VAL A 11 -10.75 -18.02 4.45
CA VAL A 11 -10.99 -17.19 5.64
C VAL A 11 -10.40 -15.79 5.47
N ILE A 12 -9.19 -15.66 4.91
CA ILE A 12 -8.56 -14.35 4.66
C ILE A 12 -9.39 -13.55 3.65
N VAL A 13 -9.87 -14.16 2.57
CA VAL A 13 -10.70 -13.47 1.58
C VAL A 13 -11.99 -12.94 2.23
N LEU A 14 -12.63 -13.72 3.11
CA LEU A 14 -13.82 -13.28 3.83
C LEU A 14 -13.52 -12.11 4.77
N LEU A 15 -12.41 -12.13 5.50
CA LEU A 15 -11.97 -10.99 6.32
C LEU A 15 -11.73 -9.75 5.46
N VAL A 16 -11.07 -9.89 4.31
CA VAL A 16 -10.82 -8.76 3.41
C VAL A 16 -12.13 -8.18 2.85
N LEU A 17 -13.12 -9.02 2.54
CA LEU A 17 -14.44 -8.56 2.11
C LEU A 17 -15.20 -7.85 3.25
N LEU A 18 -15.15 -8.37 4.47
CA LEU A 18 -15.91 -7.83 5.61
C LEU A 18 -15.35 -6.49 6.09
N PHE A 19 -14.03 -6.37 6.15
CA PHE A 19 -13.35 -5.17 6.61
C PHE A 19 -13.05 -4.18 5.47
N GLY A 20 -13.06 -4.65 4.21
CA GLY A 20 -12.82 -3.86 3.01
C GLY A 20 -11.33 -3.50 2.80
N ARG A 21 -10.91 -3.42 1.53
CA ARG A 21 -9.52 -3.12 1.14
C ARG A 21 -8.97 -1.80 1.71
N GLY A 22 -9.82 -0.80 1.93
CA GLY A 22 -9.38 0.53 2.38
C GLY A 22 -8.84 0.53 3.82
N LYS A 23 -9.46 -0.21 4.73
CA LYS A 23 -9.05 -0.29 6.14
C LYS A 23 -7.80 -1.14 6.31
N ILE A 24 -7.66 -2.19 5.50
CA ILE A 24 -6.54 -3.12 5.57
C ILE A 24 -5.25 -2.49 5.04
N SER A 25 -5.31 -1.71 3.96
CA SER A 25 -4.11 -1.04 3.42
C SER A 25 -3.52 -0.02 4.39
N ASP A 26 -4.36 0.75 5.10
CA ASP A 26 -3.91 1.75 6.06
C ASP A 26 -3.26 1.08 7.29
N LEU A 27 -3.91 0.04 7.83
CA LEU A 27 -3.38 -0.78 8.93
C LEU A 27 -2.11 -1.53 8.54
N MET A 28 -2.05 -2.09 7.33
CA MET A 28 -0.87 -2.80 6.84
C MET A 28 0.32 -1.83 6.66
N GLY A 29 0.06 -0.57 6.30
CA GLY A 29 1.10 0.47 6.21
C GLY A 29 1.72 0.81 7.56
N ASP A 30 0.89 0.92 8.61
CA ASP A 30 1.37 1.17 9.98
C ASP A 30 2.12 -0.04 10.57
N VAL A 31 1.57 -1.25 10.37
CA VAL A 31 2.22 -2.51 10.75
C VAL A 31 3.55 -2.69 10.01
N ALA A 32 3.60 -2.39 8.71
CA ALA A 32 4.84 -2.49 7.93
C ALA A 32 5.92 -1.52 8.42
N LYS A 33 5.55 -0.29 8.81
CA LYS A 33 6.49 0.66 9.44
C LYS A 33 6.98 0.14 10.79
N GLY A 34 6.09 -0.38 11.63
CA GLY A 34 6.45 -0.97 12.93
C GLY A 34 7.43 -2.15 12.79
N ILE A 35 7.13 -3.09 11.90
CA ILE A 35 7.99 -4.25 11.63
C ILE A 35 9.32 -3.82 10.99
N LYS A 36 9.33 -2.82 10.08
CA LYS A 36 10.57 -2.30 9.47
C LYS A 36 11.48 -1.63 10.49
N SER A 37 10.92 -0.85 11.42
CA SER A 37 11.68 -0.24 12.52
C SER A 37 12.19 -1.29 13.50
N PHE A 38 11.40 -2.32 13.80
CA PHE A 38 11.83 -3.45 14.63
C PHE A 38 12.98 -4.23 13.98
N LYS A 39 12.85 -4.55 12.68
CA LYS A 39 13.91 -5.22 11.91
C LYS A 39 15.15 -4.34 11.82
N LYS A 40 15.01 -3.04 11.56
CA LYS A 40 16.14 -2.11 11.50
C LYS A 40 16.84 -2.01 12.85
N GLY A 41 16.11 -1.86 13.96
CA GLY A 41 16.70 -1.85 15.30
C GLY A 41 17.43 -3.16 15.64
N MET A 42 16.88 -4.31 15.23
CA MET A 42 17.53 -5.62 15.42
C MET A 42 18.77 -5.78 14.53
N SER A 43 18.72 -5.30 13.29
CA SER A 43 19.84 -5.37 12.33
C SER A 43 20.91 -4.30 12.56
N GLU A 44 20.60 -3.20 13.24
CA GLU A 44 21.61 -2.21 13.66
C GLU A 44 22.52 -2.76 14.76
N ASP A 45 21.99 -3.66 15.60
CA ASP A 45 22.76 -4.41 16.60
C ASP A 45 23.69 -5.46 15.94
N GLU A 46 23.31 -6.01 14.78
CA GLU A 46 24.10 -7.01 14.04
C GLU A 46 24.97 -6.45 12.90
N THR A 47 24.74 -5.23 12.40
CA THR A 47 25.37 -4.74 11.15
C THR A 47 25.61 -3.23 11.17
N ALA A 48 26.44 -2.74 12.10
CA ALA A 48 26.95 -1.36 12.08
C ALA A 48 27.91 -1.05 10.90
N ALA A 49 27.77 -1.69 9.73
CA ALA A 49 28.75 -1.60 8.64
C ALA A 49 28.21 -1.44 7.21
N ASP A 50 26.91 -1.42 6.92
CA ASP A 50 26.47 -1.30 5.52
C ASP A 50 25.29 -0.31 5.35
N GLU A 51 25.65 0.84 4.77
CA GLU A 51 24.85 1.61 3.81
C GLU A 51 23.63 2.40 4.32
N ASP A 52 23.94 3.64 4.65
CA ASP A 52 23.32 4.87 4.15
C ASP A 52 22.63 4.70 2.77
N LYS A 53 21.44 4.10 2.72
CA LYS A 53 20.53 4.18 1.56
C LYS A 53 19.12 4.53 2.00
N SER A 54 18.86 5.83 2.01
CA SER A 54 17.68 6.46 1.37
C SER A 54 17.38 7.80 2.06
N LYS A 55 18.26 8.79 1.84
CA LYS A 55 17.80 10.16 1.66
C LYS A 55 17.08 10.19 0.31
N THR A 56 15.75 10.25 0.30
CA THR A 56 15.06 11.39 -0.30
C THR A 56 13.57 11.31 -0.03
N ILE A 57 13.04 12.49 0.22
CA ILE A 57 11.67 12.82 0.55
C ILE A 57 10.86 12.74 -0.74
N GLU A 58 10.03 11.70 -0.91
CA GLU A 58 8.89 11.76 -1.85
C GLU A 58 7.67 12.31 -1.11
N HIS A 59 7.66 13.63 -0.93
CA HIS A 59 6.46 14.41 -0.65
C HIS A 59 5.95 14.95 -1.99
N GLN A 60 5.21 14.14 -2.75
CA GLN A 60 4.42 14.60 -3.90
C GLN A 60 3.52 13.47 -4.41
N ALA A 61 2.27 13.44 -3.93
CA ALA A 61 1.08 12.97 -4.65
C ALA A 61 -0.14 13.06 -3.73
N SER A 62 -0.46 14.27 -3.28
CA SER A 62 -1.87 14.62 -3.07
C SER A 62 -2.39 15.08 -4.43
N GLU A 63 -2.68 14.13 -5.32
CA GLU A 63 -3.54 14.38 -6.46
C GLU A 63 -4.78 13.53 -6.26
N THR A 64 -5.77 14.16 -5.62
CA THR A 64 -7.17 13.79 -5.71
C THR A 64 -7.51 13.66 -7.19
N VAL A 65 -7.62 12.42 -7.66
CA VAL A 65 -8.10 12.08 -8.99
C VAL A 65 -9.53 12.60 -9.11
N GLU A 66 -9.66 13.79 -9.69
CA GLU A 66 -10.90 14.30 -10.23
C GLU A 66 -11.28 13.42 -11.44
N SER A 67 -12.51 12.93 -11.37
CA SER A 67 -13.20 12.07 -12.34
C SER A 67 -13.16 12.60 -13.79
N PRO A 68 -12.67 11.83 -14.78
CA PRO A 68 -13.03 12.09 -16.17
C PRO A 68 -14.41 11.51 -16.47
N THR A 69 -15.42 12.39 -16.44
CA THR A 69 -16.71 12.14 -17.09
C THR A 69 -16.51 12.15 -18.60
N LYS A 70 -17.14 11.15 -19.24
CA LYS A 70 -17.17 10.87 -20.67
C LYS A 70 -17.43 12.10 -21.55
N GLU A 71 -16.69 12.11 -22.66
CA GLU A 71 -17.14 12.37 -24.03
C GLU A 71 -18.49 13.08 -24.23
N THR A 72 -18.47 14.24 -24.91
CA THR A 72 -19.20 14.41 -26.17
C THR A 72 -18.56 15.51 -27.01
N SER A 73 -18.17 15.10 -28.21
CA SER A 73 -17.77 15.86 -29.38
C SER A 73 -18.75 16.96 -29.78
N GLY A 74 -18.23 18.05 -30.35
CA GLY A 74 -18.97 18.83 -31.34
C GLY A 74 -19.23 20.29 -30.99
N ALA A 75 -18.19 21.15 -31.08
CA ALA A 75 -18.40 22.58 -31.31
C ALA A 75 -17.21 23.24 -32.02
N LYS A 76 -17.35 23.38 -33.34
CA LYS A 76 -17.29 24.70 -34.02
C LYS A 76 -16.01 25.53 -33.88
N LYS A 77 -15.14 25.47 -34.89
CA LYS A 77 -14.38 26.62 -35.46
C LYS A 77 -13.61 26.13 -36.69
N ALA A 78 -13.85 26.61 -37.92
CA ALA A 78 -13.67 27.97 -38.40
C ALA A 78 -12.27 28.50 -38.09
N SER A 79 -11.33 28.20 -38.98
CA SER A 79 -10.36 29.11 -39.61
C SER A 79 -9.43 28.34 -40.53
#